data_AF-A0A956VTG5-F1
#
_entry.id   AF-A0A956VTG5-F1
#
_cell.length_a   1.000
_cell.length_b   1.000
_cell.length_c   1.000
_cell.angle_alpha   90.00
_cell.angle_beta   90.00
_cell.angle_gamma   90.00
#
_symmetry.space_group_name_H-M   'P 1'
#
loop_
_entity.id
_entity.type
_entity.pdbx_description
1 polymer ?
#
loop_
_entity_poly.entity_id
_entity_poly.type
_entity_poly.pdbx_seq_one_letter_code
_entity_poly.pdbx_strand_id
1 'polypeptide(L)' 'TVAAGAGYVAARQLLSDQAPSKIERLPEGAQGPVVAARARLLRGRDRAREAVRAARAERAIAEQELMAEFRKKTGRE' A
#
# COMPACT_ATOMS: atom_id res chain seq x y z
N THR A 1 -19.81 -9.21 4.94
CA THR A 1 -18.43 -9.59 5.34
C THR A 1 -17.79 -10.57 4.36
N VAL A 2 -18.48 -11.65 3.94
CA VAL A 2 -17.96 -12.64 2.96
C VAL A 2 -17.53 -12.02 1.62
N ALA A 3 -18.31 -11.08 1.06
CA ALA A 3 -17.96 -10.40 -0.20
C ALA A 3 -16.67 -9.56 -0.12
N ALA A 4 -16.41 -8.93 1.03
CA ALA A 4 -15.18 -8.17 1.26
C ALA A 4 -13.96 -9.10 1.39
N GLY A 5 -14.13 -10.26 2.03
CA GLY A 5 -13.10 -11.30 2.11
C GLY A 5 -12.74 -11.88 0.73
N ALA A 6 -13.74 -12.19 -0.09
CA ALA A 6 -13.52 -12.67 -1.45
C ALA A 6 -12.80 -11.63 -2.33
N GLY A 7 -13.20 -10.37 -2.25
CA GLY A 7 -12.54 -9.27 -2.96
C GLY A 7 -11.07 -9.08 -2.54
N TYR A 8 -10.79 -9.17 -1.24
CA TYR A 8 -9.42 -9.09 -0.72
C TYR A 8 -8.54 -10.25 -1.24
N VAL A 9 -9.03 -11.48 -1.20
CA VAL A 9 -8.29 -12.65 -1.71
C VAL A 9 -8.03 -12.53 -3.21
N ALA A 10 -9.02 -12.09 -4.00
CA ALA A 10 -8.86 -11.85 -5.43
C ALA A 10 -7.81 -10.76 -5.71
N ALA A 11 -7.87 -9.63 -5.01
CA ALA A 11 -6.89 -8.56 -5.13
C ALA A 11 -5.47 -9.04 -4.75
N ARG A 12 -5.35 -9.85 -3.70
CA ARG A 12 -4.08 -10.44 -3.27
C ARG A 12 -3.49 -11.37 -4.34
N GLN A 13 -4.32 -12.19 -4.98
CA GLN A 13 -3.88 -13.07 -6.07
C GLN A 13 -3.38 -12.24 -7.27
N LEU A 14 -4.09 -11.17 -7.64
CA LEU A 14 -3.69 -10.29 -8.75
C LEU A 14 -2.40 -9.50 -8.48
N LEU A 15 -2.08 -9.25 -7.20
CA LEU A 15 -0.85 -8.59 -6.78
C LEU A 15 0.34 -9.55 -6.60
N SER A 16 0.13 -10.86 -6.72
CA SER A 16 1.19 -11.87 -6.61
C SER A 16 2.08 -11.90 -7.86
N ASP A 17 3.32 -12.39 -7.70
CA ASP A 17 4.27 -12.52 -8.82
C ASP A 17 3.81 -13.56 -9.86
N GLN A 18 2.94 -14.48 -9.46
CA GLN A 18 2.31 -15.47 -10.35
C GLN A 18 1.09 -14.92 -11.10
N ALA A 19 0.67 -13.67 -10.84
CA ALA A 19 -0.50 -13.10 -11.49
C ALA A 19 -0.39 -13.06 -13.03
N PRO A 20 0.75 -12.69 -13.65
CA PRO A 20 0.86 -12.65 -15.12
C PRO A 20 0.55 -14.02 -15.77
N SER A 21 1.18 -15.08 -15.28
CA SER A 21 0.98 -16.43 -15.83
C SER A 21 -0.43 -16.98 -15.58
N LYS A 22 -1.12 -16.53 -14.52
CA LYS A 22 -2.53 -16.87 -14.29
C LYS A 22 -3.47 -16.12 -15.23
N ILE A 23 -3.14 -14.87 -15.57
CA ILE A 23 -3.94 -14.05 -16.49
C ILE A 23 -3.84 -14.60 -17.92
N GLU A 24 -2.66 -15.02 -18.35
CA GLU A 24 -2.45 -15.63 -19.67
C GLU A 24 -3.27 -16.91 -19.90
N ARG A 25 -3.64 -17.61 -18.82
CA ARG A 25 -4.49 -18.81 -18.86
C ARG A 25 -5.98 -18.50 -18.90
N LEU A 26 -6.38 -17.24 -18.76
CA LEU A 26 -7.79 -16.86 -18.84
C LEU A 26 -8.28 -16.87 -20.30
N PRO A 27 -9.58 -17.10 -20.53
CA PRO A 27 -10.18 -16.88 -21.84
C PRO A 27 -9.88 -15.48 -22.37
N GLU A 28 -9.64 -15.33 -23.68
CA GLU A 28 -9.20 -14.07 -24.30
C GLU A 28 -10.06 -12.86 -23.89
N GLY A 29 -11.38 -13.03 -23.86
CA GLY A 29 -12.32 -11.96 -23.46
C GLY A 29 -12.19 -11.49 -22.00
N ALA A 30 -11.60 -12.30 -21.12
CA ALA A 30 -11.39 -11.98 -19.71
C ALA A 30 -10.00 -11.39 -19.43
N GLN A 31 -9.02 -11.57 -20.31
CA GLN A 31 -7.64 -11.12 -20.08
C GLN A 31 -7.56 -9.60 -19.94
N GLY A 32 -8.11 -8.85 -20.90
CA GLY A 32 -8.07 -7.38 -20.91
C GLY A 32 -8.62 -6.75 -19.62
N PRO A 33 -9.86 -7.09 -19.20
CA PRO A 33 -10.42 -6.60 -17.96
C PRO A 33 -9.57 -6.91 -16.72
N VAL A 34 -9.01 -8.12 -16.63
CA VAL A 34 -8.19 -8.55 -15.49
C VAL A 34 -6.82 -7.88 -15.47
N VAL A 35 -6.18 -7.67 -16.63
CA VAL A 35 -4.97 -6.86 -16.75
C VAL A 35 -5.22 -5.43 -16.27
N ALA A 36 -6.33 -4.82 -16.70
CA ALA A 36 -6.70 -3.47 -16.28
C ALA A 36 -6.97 -3.38 -14.77
N ALA A 37 -7.64 -4.38 -14.18
CA ALA A 37 -7.86 -4.48 -12.74
C ALA A 37 -6.53 -4.60 -11.98
N ARG A 38 -5.62 -5.46 -12.43
CA ARG A 38 -4.27 -5.61 -11.85
C ARG A 38 -3.50 -4.29 -11.88
N ALA A 39 -3.52 -3.58 -13.01
CA ALA A 39 -2.84 -2.29 -13.15
C ALA A 39 -3.40 -1.23 -12.16
N ARG A 40 -4.73 -1.20 -11.95
CA ARG A 40 -5.35 -0.33 -10.94
C ARG A 40 -4.91 -0.69 -9.53
N LEU A 41 -4.88 -1.98 -9.19
CA LEU A 41 -4.43 -2.46 -7.88
C LEU A 41 -2.96 -2.13 -7.61
N LEU A 42 -2.08 -2.28 -8.60
CA LEU A 42 -0.67 -1.90 -8.48
C LEU A 42 -0.51 -0.41 -8.19
N ARG A 43 -1.19 0.46 -8.95
CA ARG A 43 -1.18 1.91 -8.68
C ARG A 43 -1.71 2.26 -7.29
N GLY A 44 -2.79 1.61 -6.87
CA GLY A 44 -3.33 1.79 -5.52
C GLY A 44 -2.34 1.39 -4.43
N ARG A 45 -1.66 0.26 -4.61
CA ARG A 45 -0.59 -0.22 -3.71
C ARG A 45 0.56 0.77 -3.62
N ASP A 46 1.00 1.33 -4.75
CA ASP A 46 2.13 2.25 -4.78
C ASP A 46 1.78 3.57 -4.08
N ARG A 47 0.58 4.12 -4.31
CA ARG A 47 0.07 5.28 -3.56
C ARG A 47 -0.03 5.03 -2.06
N ALA A 48 -0.54 3.85 -1.66
CA ALA A 48 -0.62 3.49 -0.25
C ALA A 48 0.77 3.40 0.39
N ARG A 49 1.76 2.85 -0.33
CA ARG A 49 3.15 2.81 0.12
C ARG A 49 3.75 4.21 0.27
N GLU A 50 3.47 5.09 -0.68
CA GLU A 50 3.92 6.49 -0.64
C GLU A 50 3.31 7.23 0.56
N ALA A 51 2.00 7.10 0.78
CA ALA A 51 1.32 7.68 1.94
C ALA A 51 1.91 7.19 3.27
N VAL A 52 2.19 5.87 3.39
CA VAL A 52 2.84 5.31 4.58
C VAL A 52 4.27 5.84 4.76
N ARG A 53 5.02 6.04 3.68
CA ARG A 53 6.36 6.65 3.75
C ARG A 53 6.29 8.11 4.21
N ALA A 54 5.37 8.90 3.67
CA ALA A 54 5.15 10.28 4.06
C ALA A 54 4.77 10.38 5.55
N ALA A 55 3.79 9.58 6.00
CA ALA A 55 3.38 9.53 7.40
C ALA A 55 4.53 9.13 8.35
N ARG A 56 5.42 8.23 7.93
CA ARG A 56 6.62 7.89 8.71
C ARG A 56 7.61 9.03 8.80
N ALA A 57 7.78 9.81 7.72
CA ALA A 57 8.64 10.99 7.72
C ALA A 57 8.08 12.09 8.63
N GLU A 58 6.78 12.39 8.52
CA GLU A 58 6.09 13.34 9.40
C GLU A 58 6.21 12.93 10.87
N ARG A 59 6.00 11.64 11.18
CA ARG A 59 6.18 11.12 12.53
C ARG A 59 7.61 11.32 13.04
N ALA A 60 8.62 11.03 12.22
CA ALA A 60 10.01 11.20 12.62
C ALA A 60 10.36 12.66 12.91
N ILE A 61 9.82 13.61 12.14
CA ILE A 61 9.97 15.04 12.38
C ILE A 61 9.31 15.42 13.70
N ALA A 62 8.05 15.00 13.93
CA ALA A 62 7.35 15.28 15.18
C ALA A 62 8.06 14.71 16.41
N GLU A 63 8.62 13.49 16.30
CA GLU A 63 9.43 12.89 17.37
C GLU A 63 10.70 13.70 17.66
N GLN A 64 11.38 14.22 16.63
CA GLN A 64 12.56 15.08 16.80
C GLN A 64 12.22 16.42 17.46
N GLU A 65 11.13 17.07 17.04
CA GLU A 65 10.64 18.32 17.62
C GLU A 65 10.28 18.14 19.10
N LEU A 66 9.55 17.07 19.44
CA LEU A 66 9.18 16.76 20.82
C LEU A 66 10.42 16.54 21.70
N MET A 67 11.44 15.83 21.20
CA MET A 67 12.69 15.62 21.94
C MET A 67 13.51 16.90 22.09
N ALA A 68 13.50 17.78 21.07
CA ALA A 68 14.15 19.09 21.16
C ALA A 68 13.48 19.98 22.21
N GLU A 69 12.15 20.00 22.25
CA GLU A 69 11.39 20.74 23.26
C GLU A 69 11.64 20.18 24.67
N PHE A 70 11.60 18.85 24.83
CA PHE A 70 11.89 18.20 26.10
C PHE A 70 13.29 18.57 26.61
N ARG A 71 14.33 18.45 25.78
CA ARG A 71 15.71 18.84 26.15
C ARG A 71 15.82 20.32 26.53
N LYS A 72 15.12 21.21 25.81
CA LYS A 72 15.10 22.65 26.13
C LYS A 72 14.47 22.92 27.50
N LYS A 73 13.46 22.13 27.89
CA LYS A 73 12.76 22.26 29.17
C LYS A 73 13.58 21.68 30.33
N THR A 74 14.24 20.54 30.14
CA THR A 74 15.03 19.87 31.18
C THR A 74 16.45 20.41 31.34
N GLY A 75 17.03 21.03 30.30
CA GLY A 75 18.36 21.65 30.37
C GLY A 75 18.36 23.10 30.91
N ARG A 76 17.25 23.54 31.51
CA ARG A 76 17.05 24.90 32.03
C ARG A 76 17.07 24.96 33.57
N GLU A 77 17.50 23.88 34.22
CA GLU A 77 17.86 23.80 35.65
C GLU A 77 19.38 23.93 35.82
#